data_AF-A0A5N4AWE7-F1
#
_entry.id   AF-A0A5N4AWE7-F1
#
_cell.length_a   1.000
_cell.length_b   1.000
_cell.length_c   1.000
_cell.angle_alpha   90.00
_cell.angle_beta   90.00
_cell.angle_gamma   90.00
#
_symmetry.space_group_name_H-M   'P 1'
#
loop_
_entity.id
_entity.type
_entity.pdbx_description
1 polymer ?
#
loop_
_entity_poly.entity_id
_entity_poly.type
_entity_poly.pdbx_seq_one_letter_code
_entity_poly.pdbx_strand_id
1 'polypeptide(L)'
;PKRAVINVKNNDQFCFLWSIVAALYPVDKNADRVNNYPHFDQVLKRGSIKFPIKLTDIKIFEDLNDISINLYCVDKRNIFPFMLSSKVDNRKTVNLLVLVPSKSAKVHNSSNSYYHFAWIKNMSALLSAQLSRRGHKKFFCNICLNHFLSSDLVKKHTLKCHKVNKCSIRLPNDSEKILKFTHYSNMEKVPFTIYADLECILEKCDKANLPDTNTILYQKHTPFSIAFYLKCSYDESLSKFFSYRGQDCIQWFIKRLREIADWANEIVNTIVPMEVLNPLQMQNYLNAIVCHICEKPFTEDQIKVRDHHHMTGRYRGAAHQACNLNFNHSHVIPVVFHNLSGYDAHFFIRELATGFPGGIKLLPLNKEKYISFTKHVQNTSIDFRFIDSFRFMSSSIDTLSSYLDNEQKTITRAHCRNANEFHLLTRKGVFPYDYVDSWEKLNEVALPSRDAFFSQLKNEAVSEADYEHANNIWSTFEIKTLGQYSDLYLMTDVLLLADIFENFRDTCLRTYRLDPRNPNFEGIV
;
A
#
# COMPACT_ATOMS: atom_id res chain seq x y z
N PRO A 1 -25.52 -11.08 -27.13
CA PRO A 1 -24.59 -12.11 -26.64
C PRO A 1 -25.04 -13.58 -26.84
N LYS A 2 -26.34 -13.86 -27.06
CA LYS A 2 -26.82 -15.25 -27.30
C LYS A 2 -26.02 -15.87 -28.45
N ARG A 3 -25.25 -16.93 -28.16
CA ARG A 3 -24.39 -17.73 -29.07
C ARG A 3 -22.98 -17.20 -29.42
N ALA A 4 -22.49 -16.13 -28.78
CA ALA A 4 -21.12 -15.64 -29.03
C ALA A 4 -20.03 -16.42 -28.27
N VAL A 5 -20.40 -16.99 -27.12
CA VAL A 5 -19.55 -17.80 -26.24
C VAL A 5 -20.18 -19.17 -26.08
N ILE A 6 -19.36 -20.21 -26.16
CA ILE A 6 -19.76 -21.60 -25.91
C ILE A 6 -19.12 -22.03 -24.59
N ASN A 7 -19.97 -22.32 -23.62
CA ASN A 7 -19.60 -22.98 -22.39
C ASN A 7 -19.97 -24.46 -22.51
N VAL A 8 -18.97 -25.33 -22.71
CA VAL A 8 -19.18 -26.77 -22.70
C VAL A 8 -19.44 -27.19 -21.26
N LYS A 9 -20.62 -27.77 -20.99
CA LYS A 9 -21.03 -28.18 -19.65
C LYS A 9 -20.34 -29.48 -19.28
N ASN A 10 -19.24 -29.37 -18.55
CA ASN A 10 -18.48 -30.47 -17.99
C ASN A 10 -18.62 -30.50 -16.45
N ASN A 11 -18.59 -31.69 -15.85
CA ASN A 11 -18.59 -31.88 -14.39
C ASN A 11 -17.19 -32.25 -13.86
N ASP A 12 -16.17 -32.12 -14.71
CA ASP A 12 -14.78 -32.46 -14.42
C ASP A 12 -13.89 -31.20 -14.28
N GLN A 13 -12.60 -31.40 -14.01
CA GLN A 13 -11.61 -30.35 -13.84
C GLN A 13 -10.98 -29.86 -15.17
N PHE A 14 -11.51 -30.28 -16.32
CA PHE A 14 -10.91 -30.11 -17.64
C PHE A 14 -11.64 -29.10 -18.53
N CYS A 15 -12.33 -28.12 -17.95
CA CYS A 15 -13.07 -27.08 -18.70
C CYS A 15 -12.19 -26.33 -19.72
N PHE A 16 -10.89 -26.15 -19.42
CA PHE A 16 -9.91 -25.61 -20.37
C PHE A 16 -9.79 -26.48 -21.62
N LEU A 17 -9.57 -27.78 -21.46
CA LEU A 17 -9.42 -28.72 -22.58
C LEU A 17 -10.70 -28.79 -23.40
N TRP A 18 -11.86 -28.89 -22.73
CA TRP A 18 -13.16 -28.87 -23.41
C TRP A 18 -13.39 -27.59 -24.22
N SER A 19 -12.93 -26.44 -23.71
CA SER A 19 -12.99 -25.17 -24.45
C SER A 19 -12.06 -25.14 -25.67
N ILE A 20 -10.85 -25.71 -25.56
CA ILE A 20 -9.95 -25.87 -26.70
C ILE A 20 -10.55 -26.81 -27.75
N VAL A 21 -11.06 -27.96 -27.34
CA VAL A 21 -11.71 -28.92 -28.26
C VAL A 21 -12.88 -28.27 -28.97
N ALA A 22 -13.73 -27.52 -28.26
CA ALA A 22 -14.85 -26.81 -28.88
C ALA A 22 -14.39 -25.82 -29.96
N ALA A 23 -13.25 -25.16 -29.77
CA ALA A 23 -12.67 -24.25 -30.77
C ALA A 23 -12.04 -24.98 -31.96
N LEU A 24 -11.48 -26.18 -31.74
CA LEU A 24 -10.86 -26.98 -32.78
C LEU A 24 -11.88 -27.74 -33.62
N TYR A 25 -12.92 -28.27 -32.98
CA TYR A 25 -13.99 -29.09 -33.56
C TYR A 25 -15.36 -28.45 -33.32
N PRO A 26 -15.66 -27.30 -33.96
CA PRO A 26 -16.86 -26.54 -33.67
C PRO A 26 -18.13 -27.27 -34.08
N VAL A 27 -19.13 -27.28 -33.19
CA VAL A 27 -20.46 -27.86 -33.41
C VAL A 27 -21.52 -26.75 -33.47
N ASP A 28 -22.54 -26.93 -34.32
CA ASP A 28 -23.60 -25.93 -34.51
C ASP A 28 -24.84 -26.16 -33.64
N LYS A 29 -25.23 -27.43 -33.41
CA LYS A 29 -26.39 -27.79 -32.57
C LYS A 29 -25.93 -28.34 -31.22
N ASN A 30 -26.53 -27.86 -30.13
CA ASN A 30 -26.22 -28.32 -28.76
C ASN A 30 -24.71 -28.25 -28.43
N ALA A 31 -24.05 -27.17 -28.86
CA ALA A 31 -22.61 -26.98 -28.71
C ALA A 31 -22.15 -26.89 -27.24
N ASP A 32 -23.07 -26.84 -26.28
CA ASP A 32 -22.78 -26.90 -24.85
C ASP A 32 -22.63 -28.33 -24.31
N ARG A 33 -22.91 -29.38 -25.11
CA ARG A 33 -22.85 -30.79 -24.65
C ARG A 33 -21.52 -31.44 -24.98
N VAL A 34 -20.89 -32.06 -23.97
CA VAL A 34 -19.61 -32.78 -24.09
C VAL A 34 -19.66 -33.88 -25.15
N ASN A 35 -20.75 -34.65 -25.21
CA ASN A 35 -20.89 -35.80 -26.12
C ASN A 35 -20.83 -35.46 -27.62
N ASN A 36 -20.92 -34.17 -27.97
CA ASN A 36 -20.81 -33.72 -29.36
C ASN A 36 -19.36 -33.48 -29.81
N TYR A 37 -18.40 -33.60 -28.89
CA TYR A 37 -16.99 -33.35 -29.16
C TYR A 37 -16.17 -34.64 -28.98
N PRO A 38 -15.09 -34.82 -29.75
CA PRO A 38 -14.13 -35.88 -29.46
C PRO A 38 -13.55 -35.68 -28.07
N HIS A 39 -13.23 -36.78 -27.40
CA HIS A 39 -12.61 -36.70 -26.09
C HIS A 39 -11.24 -36.00 -26.21
N PHE A 40 -10.95 -35.05 -25.32
CA PHE A 40 -9.75 -34.20 -25.45
C PHE A 40 -8.44 -35.01 -25.52
N ASP A 41 -8.36 -36.18 -24.88
CA ASP A 41 -7.17 -37.05 -24.92
C ASP A 41 -6.86 -37.64 -26.30
N GLN A 42 -7.86 -37.71 -27.18
CA GLN A 42 -7.67 -38.23 -28.54
C GLN A 42 -7.10 -37.17 -29.49
N VAL A 43 -7.27 -35.89 -29.14
CA VAL A 43 -7.04 -34.76 -30.06
C VAL A 43 -6.07 -33.71 -29.53
N LEU A 44 -5.72 -33.74 -28.24
CA LEU A 44 -4.81 -32.80 -27.59
C LEU A 44 -3.69 -33.53 -26.85
N LYS A 45 -2.48 -32.98 -26.90
CA LYS A 45 -1.31 -33.42 -26.16
C LYS A 45 -1.24 -32.69 -24.83
N ARG A 46 -1.35 -33.44 -23.72
CA ARG A 46 -1.27 -32.87 -22.35
C ARG A 46 0.15 -32.82 -21.80
N GLY A 47 1.04 -33.70 -22.24
CA GLY A 47 2.39 -33.83 -21.68
C GLY A 47 2.35 -34.04 -20.16
N SER A 48 3.24 -33.36 -19.44
CA SER A 48 3.33 -33.38 -17.97
C SER A 48 2.47 -32.31 -17.26
N ILE A 49 1.58 -31.62 -18.00
CA ILE A 49 0.77 -30.53 -17.45
C ILE A 49 -0.32 -31.09 -16.53
N LYS A 50 -0.40 -30.53 -15.32
CA LYS A 50 -1.44 -30.88 -14.34
C LYS A 50 -2.69 -30.01 -14.55
N PHE A 51 -3.86 -30.62 -14.34
CA PHE A 51 -5.15 -29.93 -14.48
C PHE A 51 -5.87 -29.88 -13.12
N PRO A 52 -6.63 -28.80 -12.83
CA PRO A 52 -6.90 -27.61 -13.65
C PRO A 52 -5.64 -26.82 -14.01
N ILE A 53 -5.54 -26.37 -15.26
CA ILE A 53 -4.30 -25.79 -15.79
C ILE A 53 -3.92 -24.50 -15.06
N LYS A 54 -2.63 -24.34 -14.76
CA LYS A 54 -2.10 -23.06 -14.27
C LYS A 54 -1.87 -22.11 -15.45
N LEU A 55 -2.10 -20.81 -15.25
CA LEU A 55 -1.87 -19.80 -16.29
C LEU A 55 -0.43 -19.81 -16.84
N THR A 56 0.55 -20.17 -16.01
CA THR A 56 1.96 -20.33 -16.41
C THR A 56 2.18 -21.45 -17.43
N ASP A 57 1.37 -22.50 -17.36
CA ASP A 57 1.54 -23.73 -18.14
C ASP A 57 0.85 -23.62 -19.52
N ILE A 58 0.07 -22.56 -19.76
CA ILE A 58 -0.59 -22.31 -21.04
C ILE A 58 0.43 -22.19 -22.18
N LYS A 59 1.57 -21.52 -21.95
CA LYS A 59 2.63 -21.40 -22.97
C LYS A 59 3.20 -22.77 -23.36
N ILE A 60 3.38 -23.64 -22.38
CA ILE A 60 3.83 -25.03 -22.61
C ILE A 60 2.76 -25.76 -23.43
N PHE A 61 1.48 -25.57 -23.10
CA PHE A 61 0.37 -26.17 -23.84
C PHE A 61 0.28 -25.69 -25.30
N GLU A 62 0.47 -24.39 -25.54
CA GLU A 62 0.52 -23.79 -26.89
C GLU A 62 1.59 -24.45 -27.76
N ASP A 63 2.80 -24.63 -27.21
CA ASP A 63 3.92 -25.24 -27.93
C ASP A 63 3.73 -26.75 -28.15
N LEU A 64 3.12 -27.46 -27.20
CA LEU A 64 2.81 -28.89 -27.34
C LEU A 64 1.77 -29.18 -28.44
N ASN A 65 0.81 -28.27 -28.64
CA ASN A 65 -0.34 -28.48 -29.53
C ASN A 65 -0.31 -27.63 -30.81
N ASP A 66 0.74 -26.83 -31.01
CA ASP A 66 0.90 -25.89 -32.13
C ASP A 66 -0.31 -24.97 -32.35
N ILE A 67 -0.76 -24.32 -31.27
CA ILE A 67 -1.86 -23.36 -31.27
C ILE A 67 -1.46 -22.06 -30.56
N SER A 68 -2.20 -20.98 -30.81
CA SER A 68 -2.11 -19.75 -30.03
C SER A 68 -3.38 -19.56 -29.21
N ILE A 69 -3.25 -19.16 -27.94
CA ILE A 69 -4.35 -19.01 -26.99
C ILE A 69 -4.38 -17.59 -26.47
N ASN A 70 -5.51 -16.92 -26.67
CA ASN A 70 -5.80 -15.62 -26.08
C ASN A 70 -6.86 -15.79 -25.00
N LEU A 71 -6.60 -15.25 -23.82
CA LEU A 71 -7.50 -15.22 -22.68
C LEU A 71 -8.07 -13.81 -22.51
N TYR A 72 -9.38 -13.74 -22.32
CA TYR A 72 -10.12 -12.51 -22.03
C TYR A 72 -10.84 -12.64 -20.70
N CYS A 73 -10.96 -11.55 -19.95
CA CYS A 73 -11.71 -11.50 -18.70
C CYS A 73 -12.89 -10.51 -18.81
N VAL A 74 -13.85 -10.65 -17.90
CA VAL A 74 -14.97 -9.72 -17.75
C VAL A 74 -14.77 -8.94 -16.46
N ASP A 75 -14.75 -7.62 -16.54
CA ASP A 75 -14.91 -6.75 -15.38
C ASP A 75 -16.16 -5.88 -15.54
N LYS A 76 -17.06 -5.96 -14.55
CA LYS A 76 -18.43 -5.41 -14.54
C LYS A 76 -19.26 -5.86 -15.75
N ARG A 77 -19.08 -5.21 -16.91
CA ARG A 77 -19.77 -5.48 -18.19
C ARG A 77 -18.86 -5.38 -19.41
N ASN A 78 -17.57 -5.12 -19.20
CA ASN A 78 -16.59 -4.89 -20.25
C ASN A 78 -15.66 -6.10 -20.35
N ILE A 79 -15.23 -6.39 -21.58
CA ILE A 79 -14.34 -7.52 -21.86
C ILE A 79 -12.97 -6.96 -22.17
N PHE A 80 -11.94 -7.54 -21.55
CA PHE A 80 -10.56 -7.08 -21.70
C PHE A 80 -9.64 -8.25 -21.99
N PRO A 81 -8.57 -8.05 -22.79
CA PRO A 81 -7.51 -9.04 -22.92
C PRO A 81 -6.83 -9.23 -21.56
N PHE A 82 -6.80 -10.47 -21.09
CA PHE A 82 -6.17 -10.85 -19.83
C PHE A 82 -4.76 -11.43 -20.05
N MET A 83 -4.63 -12.29 -21.06
CA MET A 83 -3.35 -12.86 -21.48
C MET A 83 -3.42 -13.11 -22.99
N LEU A 84 -2.45 -12.64 -23.74
CA LEU A 84 -2.40 -12.84 -25.20
C LEU A 84 -1.21 -13.71 -25.54
N SER A 85 -1.38 -14.58 -26.54
CA SER A 85 -0.29 -15.38 -27.06
C SER A 85 0.80 -14.51 -27.67
N SER A 86 2.06 -14.84 -27.41
CA SER A 86 3.20 -14.23 -28.08
C SER A 86 3.51 -14.88 -29.43
N LYS A 87 2.78 -15.93 -29.80
CA LYS A 87 2.98 -16.69 -31.04
C LYS A 87 2.14 -16.06 -32.15
N VAL A 88 2.83 -15.47 -33.14
CA VAL A 88 2.25 -14.67 -34.24
C VAL A 88 2.44 -15.36 -35.61
N ASP A 89 2.92 -16.60 -35.58
CA ASP A 89 2.90 -17.47 -36.75
C ASP A 89 1.47 -17.88 -37.09
N ASN A 90 1.23 -18.27 -38.33
CA ASN A 90 -0.11 -18.54 -38.90
C ASN A 90 -0.85 -19.75 -38.27
N ARG A 91 -0.45 -20.18 -37.07
CA ARG A 91 -1.11 -21.22 -36.28
C ARG A 91 -2.51 -20.78 -35.85
N LYS A 92 -3.37 -21.76 -35.58
CA LYS A 92 -4.78 -21.50 -35.23
C LYS A 92 -4.88 -20.81 -33.87
N THR A 93 -5.50 -19.63 -33.84
CA THR A 93 -5.75 -18.88 -32.61
C THR A 93 -7.09 -19.24 -31.97
N VAL A 94 -7.05 -19.62 -30.70
CA VAL A 94 -8.21 -19.91 -29.86
C VAL A 94 -8.39 -18.76 -28.86
N ASN A 95 -9.57 -18.14 -28.87
CA ASN A 95 -9.92 -17.08 -27.93
C ASN A 95 -10.82 -17.65 -26.83
N LEU A 96 -10.39 -17.58 -25.57
CA LEU A 96 -11.10 -18.08 -24.41
C LEU A 96 -11.52 -16.95 -23.48
N LEU A 97 -12.71 -17.08 -22.89
CA LEU A 97 -13.20 -16.24 -21.82
C LEU A 97 -12.91 -16.93 -20.48
N VAL A 98 -12.25 -16.21 -19.58
CA VAL A 98 -11.93 -16.65 -18.23
C VAL A 98 -12.98 -16.10 -17.28
N LEU A 99 -13.65 -17.01 -16.57
CA LEU A 99 -14.65 -16.72 -15.55
C LEU A 99 -14.07 -17.13 -14.18
N VAL A 100 -14.08 -16.18 -13.24
CA VAL A 100 -13.64 -16.41 -11.87
C VAL A 100 -14.90 -16.69 -11.03
N PRO A 101 -14.92 -17.74 -10.19
CA PRO A 101 -16.03 -17.98 -9.27
C PRO A 101 -16.22 -16.75 -8.37
N SER A 102 -17.44 -16.20 -8.30
CA SER A 102 -17.76 -15.11 -7.39
C SER A 102 -17.64 -15.59 -5.94
N LYS A 103 -17.08 -14.75 -5.05
CA LYS A 103 -16.99 -15.00 -3.59
C LYS A 103 -18.35 -15.28 -2.90
N SER A 104 -19.46 -15.14 -3.62
CA SER A 104 -20.83 -15.32 -3.14
C SER A 104 -21.43 -16.72 -3.38
N ALA A 105 -20.74 -17.64 -4.06
CA ALA A 105 -21.20 -19.03 -4.17
C ALA A 105 -20.67 -19.83 -2.97
N LYS A 106 -21.47 -19.91 -1.89
CA LYS A 106 -21.28 -20.88 -0.81
C LYS A 106 -21.41 -22.30 -1.38
N VAL A 107 -20.30 -22.89 -1.83
CA VAL A 107 -20.17 -24.34 -2.01
C VAL A 107 -18.83 -24.75 -1.42
N HIS A 108 -18.93 -25.48 -0.31
CA HIS A 108 -17.94 -26.24 0.44
C HIS A 108 -16.43 -26.07 0.13
N ASN A 109 -15.71 -25.65 1.18
CA ASN A 109 -14.33 -26.01 1.53
C ASN A 109 -13.47 -26.66 0.44
N SER A 110 -12.89 -25.85 -0.43
CA SER A 110 -11.53 -26.09 -0.92
C SER A 110 -10.87 -24.76 -1.24
N SER A 111 -9.66 -24.58 -0.74
CA SER A 111 -8.82 -23.38 -0.82
C SER A 111 -8.25 -23.10 -2.22
N ASN A 112 -8.81 -23.69 -3.29
CA ASN A 112 -8.36 -23.49 -4.65
C ASN A 112 -9.48 -22.86 -5.50
N SER A 113 -9.41 -21.55 -5.72
CA SER A 113 -10.21 -20.89 -6.75
C SER A 113 -9.67 -21.29 -8.12
N TYR A 114 -10.29 -22.27 -8.77
CA TYR A 114 -9.94 -22.63 -10.14
C TYR A 114 -10.62 -21.68 -11.14
N TYR A 115 -9.92 -21.38 -12.24
CA TYR A 115 -10.48 -20.61 -13.36
C TYR A 115 -11.41 -21.48 -14.19
N HIS A 116 -12.58 -20.96 -14.55
CA HIS A 116 -13.45 -21.58 -15.54
C HIS A 116 -13.22 -20.96 -16.92
N PHE A 117 -13.09 -21.79 -17.95
CA PHE A 117 -12.84 -21.35 -19.32
C PHE A 117 -14.05 -21.63 -20.21
N ALA A 118 -14.32 -20.71 -21.14
CA ALA A 118 -15.34 -20.89 -22.17
C ALA A 118 -14.82 -20.37 -23.52
N TRP A 119 -15.20 -21.00 -24.62
CA TRP A 119 -14.71 -20.60 -25.95
C TRP A 119 -15.48 -19.40 -26.50
N ILE A 120 -14.76 -18.37 -26.95
CA ILE A 120 -15.32 -17.22 -27.68
C ILE A 120 -15.44 -17.61 -29.17
N LYS A 121 -16.58 -18.18 -29.56
CA LYS A 121 -16.90 -18.55 -30.96
C LYS A 121 -16.94 -17.34 -31.88
N ASN A 122 -17.43 -16.19 -31.38
CA ASN A 122 -17.58 -15.00 -32.21
C ASN A 122 -17.31 -13.70 -31.42
N MET A 123 -16.10 -13.16 -31.61
CA MET A 123 -15.66 -11.91 -30.98
C MET A 123 -16.52 -10.70 -31.38
N SER A 124 -16.92 -10.64 -32.65
CA SER A 124 -17.78 -9.55 -33.17
C SER A 124 -19.14 -9.55 -32.46
N ALA A 125 -19.81 -10.69 -32.40
CA ALA A 125 -21.10 -10.82 -31.71
C ALA A 125 -20.99 -10.56 -30.19
N LEU A 126 -19.83 -10.81 -29.60
CA LEU A 126 -19.56 -10.58 -28.18
C LEU A 126 -19.41 -9.08 -27.87
N LEU A 127 -18.62 -8.34 -28.66
CA LEU A 127 -18.26 -6.94 -28.41
C LEU A 127 -19.19 -5.92 -29.08
N SER A 128 -19.84 -6.25 -30.21
CA SER A 128 -20.69 -5.30 -30.94
C SER A 128 -21.84 -4.75 -30.10
N ALA A 129 -22.38 -5.56 -29.18
CA ALA A 129 -23.45 -5.15 -28.27
C ALA A 129 -22.99 -4.10 -27.23
N GLN A 130 -21.68 -3.99 -26.95
CA GLN A 130 -21.12 -2.97 -26.06
C GLN A 130 -20.97 -1.61 -26.75
N LEU A 131 -20.86 -1.58 -28.09
CA LEU A 131 -20.57 -0.35 -28.84
C LEU A 131 -21.81 0.33 -29.43
N SER A 132 -22.79 -0.42 -29.94
CA SER A 132 -23.99 0.19 -30.53
C SER A 132 -25.15 -0.79 -30.65
N ARG A 133 -26.38 -0.28 -30.58
CA ARG A 133 -27.60 -1.04 -30.89
C ARG A 133 -27.86 -1.26 -32.39
N ARG A 134 -27.04 -0.66 -33.26
CA ARG A 134 -27.15 -0.78 -34.73
C ARG A 134 -26.53 -2.10 -35.22
N GLY A 135 -27.21 -2.78 -36.15
CA GLY A 135 -26.92 -4.16 -36.58
C GLY A 135 -25.77 -4.36 -37.58
N HIS A 136 -24.90 -3.37 -37.82
CA HIS A 136 -23.80 -3.52 -38.76
C HIS A 136 -22.69 -4.42 -38.18
N LYS A 137 -22.19 -5.36 -39.00
CA LYS A 137 -21.10 -6.27 -38.63
C LYS A 137 -19.81 -5.46 -38.44
N LYS A 138 -19.24 -5.50 -37.24
CA LYS A 138 -17.95 -4.86 -36.90
C LYS A 138 -16.87 -5.92 -36.76
N PHE A 139 -15.68 -5.67 -37.28
CA PHE A 139 -14.53 -6.56 -37.13
C PHE A 139 -13.62 -6.04 -36.03
N PHE A 140 -13.08 -6.91 -35.18
CA PHE A 140 -12.27 -6.49 -34.03
C PHE A 140 -10.86 -7.05 -34.13
N CYS A 141 -9.88 -6.26 -33.69
CA CYS A 141 -8.54 -6.77 -33.43
C CYS A 141 -8.53 -7.54 -32.10
N ASN A 142 -8.02 -8.77 -32.09
CA ASN A 142 -7.97 -9.60 -30.88
C ASN A 142 -7.02 -9.04 -29.79
N ILE A 143 -6.10 -8.13 -30.14
CA ILE A 143 -5.11 -7.56 -29.21
C ILE A 143 -5.65 -6.30 -28.53
N CYS A 144 -5.96 -5.27 -29.33
CA CYS A 144 -6.33 -3.95 -28.81
C CYS A 144 -7.84 -3.74 -28.73
N LEU A 145 -8.64 -4.70 -29.20
CA LEU A 145 -10.10 -4.63 -29.25
C LEU A 145 -10.68 -3.43 -30.02
N ASN A 146 -9.87 -2.72 -30.82
CA ASN A 146 -10.37 -1.71 -31.75
C ASN A 146 -11.21 -2.36 -32.85
N HIS A 147 -12.22 -1.62 -33.31
CA HIS A 147 -13.16 -2.07 -34.32
C HIS A 147 -12.90 -1.44 -35.69
N PHE A 148 -13.18 -2.22 -36.74
CA PHE A 148 -12.93 -1.89 -38.13
C PHE A 148 -14.13 -2.30 -38.99
N LEU A 149 -14.27 -1.65 -40.14
CA LEU A 149 -15.38 -1.88 -41.08
C LEU A 149 -15.20 -3.16 -41.93
N SER A 150 -13.98 -3.65 -42.11
CA SER A 150 -13.68 -4.85 -42.89
C SER A 150 -12.61 -5.72 -42.24
N SER A 151 -12.60 -7.02 -42.57
CA SER A 151 -11.57 -7.96 -42.11
C SER A 151 -10.18 -7.61 -42.63
N ASP A 152 -10.06 -7.00 -43.81
CA ASP A 152 -8.76 -6.67 -44.39
C ASP A 152 -8.09 -5.50 -43.66
N LEU A 153 -8.88 -4.54 -43.17
CA LEU A 153 -8.38 -3.47 -42.30
C LEU A 153 -7.86 -4.04 -40.97
N VAL A 154 -8.55 -5.03 -40.40
CA VAL A 154 -8.05 -5.74 -39.22
C VAL A 154 -6.71 -6.40 -39.50
N LYS A 155 -6.58 -7.16 -40.61
CA LYS A 155 -5.32 -7.81 -40.98
C LYS A 155 -4.16 -6.81 -41.10
N LYS A 156 -4.38 -5.69 -41.80
CA LYS A 156 -3.38 -4.61 -41.94
C LYS A 156 -3.01 -4.00 -40.58
N HIS A 157 -3.99 -3.80 -39.71
CA HIS A 157 -3.77 -3.29 -38.36
C HIS A 157 -3.00 -4.28 -37.48
N THR A 158 -3.39 -5.55 -37.46
CA THR A 158 -2.80 -6.61 -36.62
C THR A 158 -1.30 -6.77 -36.83
N LEU A 159 -0.81 -6.65 -38.08
CA LEU A 159 0.62 -6.67 -38.41
C LEU A 159 1.45 -5.61 -37.65
N LYS A 160 0.87 -4.42 -37.43
CA LYS A 160 1.51 -3.34 -36.68
C LYS A 160 1.19 -3.40 -35.19
N CYS A 161 -0.05 -3.77 -34.85
CA CYS A 161 -0.54 -3.83 -33.48
C CYS A 161 0.26 -4.82 -32.62
N HIS A 162 0.60 -6.00 -33.15
CA HIS A 162 1.45 -6.97 -32.45
C HIS A 162 2.86 -6.45 -32.12
N LYS A 163 3.41 -5.53 -32.93
CA LYS A 163 4.76 -4.99 -32.72
C LYS A 163 4.81 -3.91 -31.63
N VAL A 164 3.69 -3.22 -31.40
CA VAL A 164 3.65 -1.99 -30.58
C VAL A 164 2.83 -2.19 -29.30
N ASN A 165 1.70 -2.91 -29.37
CA ASN A 165 0.75 -3.00 -28.27
C ASN A 165 0.86 -4.36 -27.57
N LYS A 166 1.24 -4.35 -26.29
CA LYS A 166 1.13 -5.51 -25.40
C LYS A 166 -0.24 -5.60 -24.69
N CYS A 167 -1.02 -4.52 -24.72
CA CYS A 167 -2.32 -4.41 -24.08
C CYS A 167 -3.26 -3.48 -24.86
N SER A 168 -4.56 -3.51 -24.53
CA SER A 168 -5.56 -2.60 -25.07
C SER A 168 -5.37 -1.19 -24.51
N ILE A 169 -5.08 -0.21 -25.37
CA ILE A 169 -4.96 1.21 -24.98
C ILE A 169 -6.37 1.82 -24.96
N ARG A 170 -6.81 2.29 -23.79
CA ARG A 170 -8.04 3.10 -23.65
C ARG A 170 -7.65 4.57 -23.64
N LEU A 171 -8.05 5.31 -24.67
CA LEU A 171 -7.93 6.77 -24.66
C LEU A 171 -9.06 7.37 -23.79
N PRO A 172 -8.81 8.47 -23.08
CA PRO A 172 -9.85 9.22 -22.38
C PRO A 172 -10.95 9.62 -23.37
N ASN A 173 -12.21 9.46 -22.98
CA ASN A 173 -13.34 9.98 -23.75
C ASN A 173 -13.50 11.50 -23.51
N ASP A 174 -14.44 12.15 -24.20
CA ASP A 174 -14.67 13.60 -24.03
C ASP A 174 -14.98 14.04 -22.59
N SER A 175 -15.55 13.16 -21.78
CA SER A 175 -15.80 13.43 -20.35
C SER A 175 -14.57 13.26 -19.46
N GLU A 176 -13.57 12.49 -19.91
CA GLU A 176 -12.30 12.21 -19.22
C GLU A 176 -11.13 13.00 -19.82
N LYS A 177 -11.38 13.85 -20.84
CA LYS A 177 -10.35 14.59 -21.58
C LYS A 177 -9.61 15.64 -20.74
N ILE A 178 -10.23 16.08 -19.63
CA ILE A 178 -9.64 17.04 -18.69
C ILE A 178 -9.40 16.30 -17.37
N LEU A 179 -8.13 16.17 -16.99
CA LEU A 179 -7.75 15.74 -15.64
C LEU A 179 -8.14 16.83 -14.65
N LYS A 180 -8.91 16.44 -13.62
CA LYS A 180 -9.34 17.32 -12.54
C LYS A 180 -9.05 16.61 -11.22
N PHE A 181 -8.61 17.38 -10.25
CA PHE A 181 -8.50 16.86 -8.88
C PHE A 181 -9.90 16.70 -8.28
N THR A 182 -10.20 15.51 -7.77
CA THR A 182 -11.53 15.15 -7.24
C THR A 182 -11.51 14.73 -5.77
N HIS A 183 -10.34 14.41 -5.21
CA HIS A 183 -10.22 13.86 -3.87
C HIS A 183 -9.79 14.93 -2.87
N TYR A 184 -10.67 15.90 -2.62
CA TYR A 184 -10.40 17.05 -1.74
C TYR A 184 -10.07 16.64 -0.30
N SER A 185 -10.56 15.49 0.19
CA SER A 185 -10.17 14.91 1.47
C SER A 185 -8.65 14.74 1.64
N ASN A 186 -7.91 14.57 0.53
CA ASN A 186 -6.45 14.41 0.62
C ASN A 186 -5.72 15.72 0.95
N MET A 187 -6.41 16.87 0.86
CA MET A 187 -5.89 18.18 1.23
C MET A 187 -6.06 18.46 2.72
N GLU A 188 -6.86 17.65 3.43
CA GLU A 188 -7.06 17.79 4.86
C GLU A 188 -5.89 17.16 5.64
N LYS A 189 -5.41 17.91 6.63
CA LYS A 189 -4.36 17.47 7.54
C LYS A 189 -4.93 16.36 8.44
N VAL A 190 -4.44 15.13 8.28
CA VAL A 190 -4.83 13.98 9.12
C VAL A 190 -4.65 14.29 10.63
N PRO A 191 -5.67 14.06 11.48
CA PRO A 191 -5.66 14.55 12.86
C PRO A 191 -4.59 13.90 13.73
N PHE A 192 -4.41 12.58 13.62
CA PHE A 192 -3.50 11.79 14.45
C PHE A 192 -2.43 11.12 13.60
N THR A 193 -1.20 11.04 14.09
CA THR A 193 -0.11 10.30 13.46
C THR A 193 0.79 9.72 14.53
N ILE A 194 1.30 8.51 14.29
CA ILE A 194 2.24 7.83 15.19
C ILE A 194 3.59 7.79 14.49
N TYR A 195 4.64 8.18 15.19
CA TYR A 195 6.04 7.96 14.80
C TYR A 195 6.61 6.90 15.70
N ALA A 196 7.23 5.86 15.16
CA ALA A 196 7.69 4.74 15.96
C ALA A 196 9.04 4.23 15.47
N ASP A 197 9.77 3.63 16.41
CA ASP A 197 11.02 2.95 16.16
C ASP A 197 11.22 1.86 17.22
N LEU A 198 12.09 0.88 16.94
CA LEU A 198 12.39 -0.23 17.83
C LEU A 198 13.88 -0.48 17.94
N GLU A 199 14.28 -1.10 19.05
CA GLU A 199 15.65 -1.53 19.27
C GLU A 199 15.73 -3.03 19.48
N CYS A 200 16.79 -3.62 18.95
CA CYS A 200 17.04 -5.06 18.95
C CYS A 200 18.34 -5.40 19.68
N ILE A 201 18.34 -6.53 20.38
CA ILE A 201 19.54 -7.21 20.83
C ILE A 201 20.08 -8.00 19.64
N LEU A 202 21.39 -7.91 19.39
CA LEU A 202 22.06 -8.54 18.26
C LEU A 202 22.80 -9.80 18.73
N GLU A 203 22.04 -10.88 18.99
CA GLU A 203 22.59 -12.17 19.42
C GLU A 203 23.50 -12.74 18.31
N LYS A 204 24.77 -13.00 18.62
CA LYS A 204 25.71 -13.60 17.67
C LYS A 204 25.33 -15.05 17.40
N CYS A 205 25.31 -15.45 16.12
CA CYS A 205 25.03 -16.82 15.74
C CYS A 205 26.33 -17.62 15.60
N ASP A 206 26.36 -18.83 16.17
CA ASP A 206 27.49 -19.74 16.00
C ASP A 206 27.61 -20.17 14.53
N LYS A 207 28.80 -19.96 13.94
CA LYS A 207 29.14 -20.36 12.56
C LYS A 207 29.13 -21.87 12.32
N ALA A 208 28.75 -22.68 13.31
CA ALA A 208 29.09 -24.09 13.38
C ALA A 208 28.09 -25.06 12.70
N ASN A 209 26.88 -24.64 12.29
CA ASN A 209 25.86 -25.61 11.85
C ASN A 209 25.00 -25.16 10.65
N LEU A 210 25.60 -24.78 9.53
CA LEU A 210 24.88 -24.73 8.25
C LEU A 210 25.63 -25.54 7.18
N PRO A 211 25.11 -26.72 6.78
CA PRO A 211 25.64 -27.45 5.64
C PRO A 211 25.34 -26.68 4.35
N ASP A 212 26.38 -26.39 3.55
CA ASP A 212 26.32 -25.96 2.15
C ASP A 212 25.33 -24.82 1.78
N THR A 213 25.34 -23.71 2.53
CA THR A 213 24.69 -22.46 2.09
C THR A 213 25.70 -21.35 1.83
N ASN A 214 25.60 -20.69 0.66
CA ASN A 214 26.40 -19.50 0.29
C ASN A 214 26.15 -18.26 1.20
N THR A 215 25.25 -18.38 2.18
CA THR A 215 24.88 -17.34 3.14
C THR A 215 25.20 -17.80 4.56
N ILE A 216 25.95 -16.98 5.30
CA ILE A 216 26.32 -17.22 6.70
C ILE A 216 25.40 -16.37 7.56
N LEU A 217 24.54 -17.01 8.36
CA LEU A 217 23.76 -16.32 9.39
C LEU A 217 24.72 -15.94 10.53
N TYR A 218 24.94 -14.65 10.76
CA TYR A 218 25.94 -14.19 11.74
C TYR A 218 25.33 -13.48 12.95
N GLN A 219 24.14 -12.89 12.81
CA GLN A 219 23.40 -12.23 13.90
C GLN A 219 21.90 -12.54 13.84
N LYS A 220 21.29 -12.72 15.00
CA LYS A 220 19.86 -12.82 15.22
C LYS A 220 19.39 -11.59 15.98
N HIS A 221 18.47 -10.86 15.38
CA HIS A 221 17.96 -9.63 15.94
C HIS A 221 16.69 -9.92 16.73
N THR A 222 16.69 -9.61 18.02
CA THR A 222 15.54 -9.81 18.91
C THR A 222 15.10 -8.46 19.47
N PRO A 223 13.89 -7.95 19.15
CA PRO A 223 13.39 -6.70 19.72
C PRO A 223 13.40 -6.75 21.25
N PHE A 224 13.90 -5.70 21.89
CA PHE A 224 13.90 -5.56 23.35
C PHE A 224 13.25 -4.25 23.81
N SER A 225 13.14 -3.25 22.92
CA SER A 225 12.51 -1.98 23.22
C SER A 225 11.75 -1.46 22.02
N ILE A 226 10.67 -0.73 22.27
CA ILE A 226 9.90 0.00 21.26
C ILE A 226 9.43 1.32 21.85
N ALA A 227 9.48 2.38 21.04
CA ALA A 227 8.95 3.66 21.42
C ALA A 227 8.14 4.26 20.27
N PHE A 228 7.17 5.09 20.63
CA PHE A 228 6.42 5.85 19.65
C PHE A 228 5.90 7.17 20.21
N TYR A 229 5.77 8.16 19.34
CA TYR A 229 5.17 9.45 19.61
C TYR A 229 3.86 9.58 18.84
N LEU A 230 2.76 9.68 19.58
CA LEU A 230 1.45 10.03 19.03
C LEU A 230 1.36 11.55 18.92
N LYS A 231 1.23 12.06 17.70
CA LYS A 231 1.10 13.48 17.38
C LYS A 231 -0.35 13.81 17.00
N CYS A 232 -0.94 14.78 17.69
CA CYS A 232 -2.19 15.41 17.31
C CYS A 232 -1.93 16.75 16.58
N SER A 233 -2.61 16.98 15.45
CA SER A 233 -2.40 18.16 14.61
C SER A 233 -3.21 19.39 15.01
N TYR A 234 -4.22 19.23 15.87
CA TYR A 234 -5.14 20.32 16.25
C TYR A 234 -5.14 20.64 17.75
N ASP A 235 -4.59 19.76 18.59
CA ASP A 235 -4.48 19.95 20.04
C ASP A 235 -3.22 19.23 20.57
N GLU A 236 -2.21 20.02 20.97
CA GLU A 236 -0.93 19.49 21.46
C GLU A 236 -1.08 18.70 22.77
N SER A 237 -2.11 18.96 23.56
CA SER A 237 -2.32 18.25 24.84
C SER A 237 -2.67 16.77 24.65
N LEU A 238 -3.12 16.40 23.44
CA LEU A 238 -3.40 15.02 23.04
C LEU A 238 -2.15 14.31 22.50
N SER A 239 -1.07 15.04 22.21
CA SER A 239 0.19 14.44 21.78
C SER A 239 0.89 13.78 22.98
N LYS A 240 1.43 12.58 22.78
CA LYS A 240 2.07 11.84 23.87
C LYS A 240 3.15 10.87 23.39
N PHE A 241 4.25 10.84 24.13
CA PHE A 241 5.32 9.86 23.96
C PHE A 241 5.06 8.61 24.81
N PHE A 242 5.37 7.45 24.23
CA PHE A 242 5.26 6.15 24.87
C PHE A 242 6.52 5.34 24.57
N SER A 243 7.04 4.64 25.58
CA SER A 243 8.14 3.70 25.42
C SER A 243 7.96 2.49 26.32
N TYR A 244 8.52 1.35 25.89
CA TYR A 244 8.54 0.14 26.68
C TYR A 244 9.73 -0.74 26.32
N ARG A 245 10.51 -1.11 27.34
CA ARG A 245 11.61 -2.06 27.26
C ARG A 245 11.21 -3.36 27.97
N GLY A 246 11.17 -4.45 27.23
CA GLY A 246 10.76 -5.77 27.72
C GLY A 246 10.71 -6.81 26.61
N GLN A 247 10.71 -8.10 26.98
CA GLN A 247 10.67 -9.21 26.03
C GLN A 247 9.36 -9.26 25.22
N ASP A 248 8.29 -8.71 25.79
CA ASP A 248 6.96 -8.60 25.20
C ASP A 248 6.69 -7.22 24.59
N CYS A 249 7.74 -6.47 24.22
CA CYS A 249 7.61 -5.10 23.71
C CYS A 249 6.72 -5.00 22.47
N ILE A 250 6.77 -6.00 21.59
CA ILE A 250 5.92 -6.07 20.41
C ILE A 250 4.46 -6.28 20.81
N GLN A 251 4.15 -7.22 21.71
CA GLN A 251 2.78 -7.42 22.20
C GLN A 251 2.26 -6.16 22.89
N TRP A 252 3.10 -5.51 23.69
CA TRP A 252 2.77 -4.24 24.33
C TRP A 252 2.42 -3.17 23.29
N PHE A 253 3.22 -3.01 22.23
CA PHE A 253 2.96 -2.05 21.16
C PHE A 253 1.63 -2.34 20.44
N ILE A 254 1.37 -3.59 20.07
CA ILE A 254 0.12 -3.97 19.41
C ILE A 254 -1.09 -3.74 20.31
N LYS A 255 -0.98 -4.01 21.62
CA LYS A 255 -2.01 -3.68 22.60
C LYS A 255 -2.24 -2.18 22.69
N ARG A 256 -1.17 -1.38 22.73
CA ARG A 256 -1.27 0.10 22.73
C ARG A 256 -1.94 0.63 21.47
N LEU A 257 -1.63 0.09 20.30
CA LEU A 257 -2.33 0.45 19.06
C LEU A 257 -3.83 0.17 19.18
N ARG A 258 -4.23 -0.95 19.76
CA ARG A 258 -5.66 -1.23 20.00
C ARG A 258 -6.31 -0.20 20.91
N GLU A 259 -5.68 0.13 22.03
CA GLU A 259 -6.17 1.14 22.97
C GLU A 259 -6.30 2.52 22.30
N ILE A 260 -5.32 2.91 21.48
CA ILE A 260 -5.34 4.16 20.71
C ILE A 260 -6.47 4.15 19.68
N ALA A 261 -6.75 3.03 19.02
CA ALA A 261 -7.86 2.94 18.08
C ALA A 261 -9.23 3.09 18.77
N ASP A 262 -9.42 2.45 19.92
CA ASP A 262 -10.66 2.57 20.68
C ASP A 262 -10.85 4.03 21.15
N TRP A 263 -9.81 4.66 21.71
CA TRP A 263 -9.80 6.08 22.10
C TRP A 263 -10.05 7.03 20.92
N ALA A 264 -9.33 6.86 19.81
CA ALA A 264 -9.48 7.72 18.63
C ALA A 264 -10.87 7.55 18.00
N ASN A 265 -11.46 6.35 18.07
CA ASN A 265 -12.80 6.09 17.59
C ASN A 265 -13.86 6.86 18.40
N GLU A 266 -13.68 7.03 19.70
CA GLU A 266 -14.56 7.89 20.52
C GLU A 266 -14.49 9.35 20.07
N ILE A 267 -13.28 9.86 19.84
CA ILE A 267 -13.06 11.24 19.37
C ILE A 267 -13.70 11.45 17.99
N VAL A 268 -13.39 10.57 17.03
CA VAL A 268 -13.84 10.73 15.63
C VAL A 268 -15.35 10.59 15.47
N ASN A 269 -16.01 9.79 16.32
CA ASN A 269 -17.47 9.66 16.30
C ASN A 269 -18.20 10.74 17.12
N THR A 270 -17.47 11.58 17.87
CA THR A 270 -18.06 12.69 18.62
C THR A 270 -18.38 13.84 17.66
N ILE A 271 -19.67 14.20 17.56
CA ILE A 271 -20.11 15.31 16.72
C ILE A 271 -19.81 16.63 17.44
N VAL A 272 -18.84 17.39 16.94
CA VAL A 272 -18.56 18.74 17.42
C VAL A 272 -19.38 19.73 16.59
N PRO A 273 -20.27 20.54 17.20
CA PRO A 273 -21.02 21.55 16.48
C PRO A 273 -20.09 22.66 16.00
N MET A 274 -20.43 23.26 14.85
CA MET A 274 -19.72 24.43 14.35
C MET A 274 -19.80 25.58 15.36
N GLU A 275 -18.67 26.23 15.62
CA GLU A 275 -18.61 27.44 16.42
C GLU A 275 -19.45 28.55 15.79
N VAL A 276 -20.01 29.42 16.63
CA VAL A 276 -20.75 30.58 16.14
C VAL A 276 -19.78 31.52 15.42
N LEU A 277 -20.06 31.82 14.15
CA LEU A 277 -19.24 32.72 13.35
C LEU A 277 -19.22 34.11 14.00
N ASN A 278 -18.03 34.67 14.16
CA ASN A 278 -17.90 36.07 14.52
C ASN A 278 -18.35 37.00 13.36
N PRO A 279 -18.63 38.29 13.62
CA PRO A 279 -19.14 39.21 12.59
C PRO A 279 -18.28 39.28 11.33
N LEU A 280 -16.95 39.24 11.47
CA LEU A 280 -16.01 39.25 10.35
C LEU A 280 -16.10 37.97 9.51
N GLN A 281 -16.16 36.80 10.15
CA GLN A 281 -16.32 35.51 9.47
C GLN A 281 -17.67 35.43 8.74
N MET A 282 -18.74 35.96 9.35
CA MET A 282 -20.05 36.02 8.71
C MET A 282 -20.01 36.92 7.47
N GLN A 283 -19.38 38.09 7.56
CA GLN A 283 -19.21 38.99 6.41
C GLN A 283 -18.38 38.33 5.30
N ASN A 284 -17.28 37.66 5.66
CA ASN A 284 -16.46 36.92 4.70
C ASN A 284 -17.25 35.81 4.01
N TYR A 285 -18.09 35.08 4.76
CA TYR A 285 -18.98 34.06 4.20
C TYR A 285 -19.99 34.64 3.20
N LEU A 286 -20.66 35.74 3.56
CA LEU A 286 -21.66 36.39 2.71
C LEU A 286 -21.02 36.89 1.41
N ASN A 287 -19.85 37.53 1.50
CA ASN A 287 -19.13 38.10 0.37
C ASN A 287 -18.35 37.08 -0.47
N ALA A 288 -18.21 35.83 0.00
CA ALA A 288 -17.47 34.81 -0.73
C ALA A 288 -18.14 34.48 -2.07
N ILE A 289 -17.40 34.74 -3.15
CA ILE A 289 -17.77 34.43 -4.54
C ILE A 289 -17.14 33.14 -5.07
N VAL A 290 -16.13 32.60 -4.36
CA VAL A 290 -15.41 31.37 -4.71
C VAL A 290 -15.42 30.39 -3.54
N CYS A 291 -15.50 29.10 -3.85
CA CYS A 291 -15.36 28.03 -2.87
C CYS A 291 -13.91 27.90 -2.43
N HIS A 292 -13.64 27.88 -1.13
CA HIS A 292 -12.26 27.78 -0.61
C HIS A 292 -11.62 26.39 -0.83
N ILE A 293 -12.40 25.35 -1.09
CA ILE A 293 -11.92 23.96 -1.27
C ILE A 293 -11.49 23.72 -2.73
N CYS A 294 -12.37 24.02 -3.68
CA CYS A 294 -12.12 23.75 -5.10
C CYS A 294 -11.71 24.99 -5.91
N GLU A 295 -11.72 26.17 -5.28
CA GLU A 295 -11.36 27.48 -5.86
C GLU A 295 -12.20 27.91 -7.07
N LYS A 296 -13.36 27.28 -7.27
CA LYS A 296 -14.29 27.65 -8.33
C LYS A 296 -15.35 28.63 -7.83
N PRO A 297 -15.87 29.49 -8.73
CA PRO A 297 -16.95 30.41 -8.38
C PRO A 297 -18.22 29.65 -7.97
N PHE A 298 -19.03 30.30 -7.15
CA PHE A 298 -20.41 29.87 -6.89
C PHE A 298 -21.30 30.28 -8.07
N THR A 299 -22.12 29.36 -8.56
CA THR A 299 -23.17 29.64 -9.55
C THR A 299 -24.55 29.70 -8.87
N GLU A 300 -25.54 30.33 -9.51
CA GLU A 300 -26.88 30.55 -8.93
C GLU A 300 -27.61 29.26 -8.52
N ASP A 301 -27.28 28.14 -9.17
CA ASP A 301 -27.84 26.81 -8.91
C ASP A 301 -27.15 26.04 -7.76
N GLN A 302 -26.06 26.58 -7.21
CA GLN A 302 -25.24 25.90 -6.20
C GLN A 302 -25.51 26.39 -4.79
N ILE A 303 -25.68 25.45 -3.86
CA ILE A 303 -25.85 25.75 -2.44
C ILE A 303 -24.48 26.09 -1.82
N LYS A 304 -24.33 27.34 -1.38
CA LYS A 304 -23.20 27.81 -0.57
C LYS A 304 -23.41 27.39 0.89
N VAL A 305 -22.42 26.71 1.46
CA VAL A 305 -22.44 26.20 2.85
C VAL A 305 -21.25 26.72 3.64
N ARG A 306 -21.35 26.65 4.98
CA ARG A 306 -20.30 27.02 5.93
C ARG A 306 -19.51 25.76 6.30
N ASP A 307 -18.31 25.63 5.74
CA ASP A 307 -17.40 24.53 6.08
C ASP A 307 -16.70 24.81 7.40
N HIS A 308 -16.48 23.75 8.18
CA HIS A 308 -15.84 23.84 9.48
C HIS A 308 -15.03 22.58 9.80
N HIS A 309 -14.11 22.70 10.74
CA HIS A 309 -13.29 21.59 11.20
C HIS A 309 -14.09 20.68 12.15
N HIS A 310 -14.39 19.44 11.76
CA HIS A 310 -15.28 18.56 12.55
C HIS A 310 -14.72 18.16 13.92
N MET A 311 -13.40 18.25 14.16
CA MET A 311 -12.82 18.01 15.50
C MET A 311 -12.78 19.25 16.42
N THR A 312 -12.86 20.48 15.87
CA THR A 312 -12.70 21.72 16.68
C THR A 312 -13.88 22.67 16.56
N GLY A 313 -14.82 22.43 15.64
CA GLY A 313 -15.94 23.34 15.34
C GLY A 313 -15.55 24.60 14.57
N ARG A 314 -14.25 24.91 14.41
CA ARG A 314 -13.78 26.16 13.82
C ARG A 314 -14.17 26.32 12.36
N TYR A 315 -14.74 27.46 12.01
CA TYR A 315 -15.09 27.82 10.64
C TYR A 315 -13.85 27.92 9.74
N ARG A 316 -13.90 27.29 8.56
CA ARG A 316 -12.81 27.26 7.57
C ARG A 316 -13.07 28.18 6.39
N GLY A 317 -14.31 28.20 5.88
CA GLY A 317 -14.64 29.02 4.73
C GLY A 317 -15.97 28.67 4.08
N ALA A 318 -16.33 29.46 3.06
CA ALA A 318 -17.47 29.16 2.22
C ALA A 318 -17.12 28.01 1.27
N ALA A 319 -18.00 27.02 1.15
CA ALA A 319 -17.81 25.89 0.27
C ALA A 319 -19.06 25.54 -0.53
N HIS A 320 -18.89 24.86 -1.66
CA HIS A 320 -20.01 24.16 -2.29
C HIS A 320 -20.46 23.02 -1.39
N GLN A 321 -21.76 22.76 -1.30
CA GLN A 321 -22.28 21.61 -0.54
C GLN A 321 -21.59 20.29 -0.91
N ALA A 322 -21.39 20.02 -2.21
CA ALA A 322 -20.72 18.81 -2.67
C ALA A 322 -19.23 18.77 -2.29
N CYS A 323 -18.54 19.91 -2.28
CA CYS A 323 -17.14 19.97 -1.86
C CYS A 323 -17.03 19.71 -0.36
N ASN A 324 -17.87 20.35 0.46
CA ASN A 324 -17.94 20.16 1.90
C ASN A 324 -18.19 18.68 2.26
N LEU A 325 -19.15 18.02 1.60
CA LEU A 325 -19.44 16.61 1.85
C LEU A 325 -18.30 15.65 1.48
N ASN A 326 -17.40 16.07 0.58
CA ASN A 326 -16.23 15.30 0.16
C ASN A 326 -14.98 15.69 0.95
N PHE A 327 -15.03 16.76 1.75
CA PHE A 327 -13.94 17.27 2.56
C PHE A 327 -14.09 16.74 3.99
N ASN A 328 -13.90 15.42 4.13
CA ASN A 328 -14.04 14.72 5.39
C ASN A 328 -12.70 14.23 5.92
N HIS A 329 -12.64 14.20 7.25
CA HIS A 329 -11.48 13.75 8.00
C HIS A 329 -11.19 12.29 7.70
N SER A 330 -9.90 11.96 7.61
CA SER A 330 -9.46 10.59 7.48
C SER A 330 -9.64 9.86 8.82
N HIS A 331 -10.22 8.65 8.76
CA HIS A 331 -10.27 7.72 9.90
C HIS A 331 -9.02 6.82 9.95
N VAL A 332 -8.02 7.12 9.11
CA VAL A 332 -6.75 6.39 9.06
C VAL A 332 -5.73 7.11 9.93
N ILE A 333 -5.15 6.38 10.89
CA ILE A 333 -3.99 6.82 11.66
C ILE A 333 -2.72 6.28 10.99
N PRO A 334 -1.87 7.14 10.41
CA PRO A 334 -0.59 6.75 9.87
C PRO A 334 0.37 6.39 10.99
N VAL A 335 1.08 5.27 10.84
CA VAL A 335 2.16 4.80 11.71
C VAL A 335 3.45 4.83 10.89
N VAL A 336 4.30 5.78 11.19
CA VAL A 336 5.50 6.12 10.41
C VAL A 336 6.72 5.53 11.10
N PHE A 337 7.42 4.65 10.38
CA PHE A 337 8.75 4.15 10.74
C PHE A 337 9.74 4.61 9.66
N HIS A 338 11.02 4.71 9.99
CA HIS A 338 12.06 5.01 9.02
C HIS A 338 12.74 3.74 8.55
N ASN A 339 12.63 3.42 7.26
CA ASN A 339 13.07 2.13 6.68
C ASN A 339 12.25 0.92 7.16
N LEU A 340 10.96 1.14 7.41
CA LEU A 340 9.98 0.13 7.83
C LEU A 340 10.08 -1.17 7.03
N SER A 341 10.06 -1.03 5.70
CA SER A 341 9.94 -2.14 4.76
C SER A 341 11.22 -2.97 4.69
N GLY A 342 12.33 -2.39 5.12
CA GLY A 342 13.65 -3.00 5.12
C GLY A 342 14.00 -3.72 6.42
N TYR A 343 13.34 -3.38 7.53
CA TYR A 343 13.75 -3.85 8.85
C TYR A 343 12.56 -4.06 9.82
N ASP A 344 11.95 -3.01 10.33
CA ASP A 344 11.07 -3.09 11.51
C ASP A 344 9.81 -3.92 11.30
N ALA A 345 9.22 -3.86 10.10
CA ALA A 345 7.98 -4.55 9.79
C ALA A 345 8.08 -6.06 10.07
N HIS A 346 9.25 -6.66 9.87
CA HIS A 346 9.47 -8.09 10.04
C HIS A 346 9.27 -8.56 11.49
N PHE A 347 9.50 -7.68 12.46
CA PHE A 347 9.41 -8.02 13.88
C PHE A 347 7.97 -8.07 14.40
N PHE A 348 7.10 -7.20 13.89
CA PHE A 348 5.76 -7.04 14.46
C PHE A 348 4.61 -7.40 13.52
N ILE A 349 4.82 -7.59 12.21
CA ILE A 349 3.71 -7.81 11.25
C ILE A 349 2.87 -9.05 11.59
N ARG A 350 3.49 -10.11 12.10
CA ARG A 350 2.76 -11.31 12.55
C ARG A 350 1.89 -11.00 13.76
N GLU A 351 2.44 -10.33 14.76
CA GLU A 351 1.71 -9.96 15.98
C GLU A 351 0.61 -8.94 15.67
N LEU A 352 0.83 -8.00 14.75
CA LEU A 352 -0.21 -7.08 14.27
C LEU A 352 -1.38 -7.83 13.59
N ALA A 353 -1.09 -8.93 12.89
CA ALA A 353 -2.12 -9.75 12.24
C ALA A 353 -2.98 -10.48 13.27
N THR A 354 -2.39 -11.01 14.33
CA THR A 354 -3.06 -11.90 15.29
C THR A 354 -3.48 -11.23 16.59
N GLY A 355 -2.83 -10.13 16.99
CA GLY A 355 -2.93 -9.54 18.33
C GLY A 355 -4.27 -8.87 18.62
N PHE A 356 -5.01 -8.43 17.60
CA PHE A 356 -6.42 -8.07 17.75
C PHE A 356 -7.24 -8.30 16.46
N PRO A 357 -8.57 -8.50 16.57
CA PRO A 357 -9.41 -8.79 15.42
C PRO A 357 -9.47 -7.66 14.40
N GLY A 358 -9.49 -8.04 13.12
CA GLY A 358 -9.59 -7.12 11.99
C GLY A 358 -8.63 -7.47 10.85
N GLY A 359 -9.04 -7.18 9.62
CA GLY A 359 -8.31 -7.57 8.42
C GLY A 359 -7.05 -6.73 8.20
N ILE A 360 -6.05 -7.32 7.53
CA ILE A 360 -4.88 -6.58 7.02
C ILE A 360 -4.96 -6.51 5.50
N LYS A 361 -4.79 -5.29 4.97
CA LYS A 361 -4.61 -5.04 3.54
C LYS A 361 -3.13 -4.73 3.29
N LEU A 362 -2.50 -5.53 2.42
CA LEU A 362 -1.08 -5.40 2.07
C LEU A 362 -0.94 -4.78 0.68
N LEU A 363 0.05 -3.89 0.52
CA LEU A 363 0.58 -3.49 -0.78
C LEU A 363 2.00 -4.08 -0.91
N PRO A 364 2.15 -5.34 -1.37
CA PRO A 364 3.46 -5.98 -1.46
C PRO A 364 4.27 -5.43 -2.63
N LEU A 365 5.57 -5.21 -2.41
CA LEU A 365 6.54 -5.02 -3.50
C LEU A 365 7.01 -6.39 -4.02
N ASN A 366 7.35 -7.27 -3.09
CA ASN A 366 7.68 -8.66 -3.34
C ASN A 366 7.20 -9.53 -2.16
N LYS A 367 7.68 -10.79 -2.05
CA LYS A 367 7.26 -11.71 -0.98
C LYS A 367 7.77 -11.31 0.41
N GLU A 368 8.81 -10.49 0.49
CA GLU A 368 9.49 -10.12 1.73
C GLU A 368 9.25 -8.65 2.09
N LYS A 369 9.22 -7.75 1.10
CA LYS A 369 9.07 -6.31 1.29
C LYS A 369 7.65 -5.84 0.94
N TYR A 370 7.04 -5.11 1.87
CA TYR A 370 5.74 -4.46 1.70
C TYR A 370 5.93 -2.96 1.56
N ILE A 371 5.29 -2.34 0.56
CA ILE A 371 5.31 -0.89 0.33
C ILE A 371 4.65 -0.15 1.49
N SER A 372 3.47 -0.64 1.85
CA SER A 372 2.68 -0.19 3.00
C SER A 372 1.65 -1.27 3.31
N PHE A 373 1.13 -1.23 4.53
CA PHE A 373 0.06 -2.13 4.94
C PHE A 373 -0.88 -1.44 5.90
N THR A 374 -2.15 -1.85 5.84
CA THR A 374 -3.23 -1.25 6.62
C THR A 374 -3.87 -2.32 7.47
N LYS A 375 -3.91 -2.09 8.79
CA LYS A 375 -4.65 -2.91 9.74
C LYS A 375 -5.98 -2.24 10.03
N HIS A 376 -7.06 -2.91 9.65
CA HIS A 376 -8.41 -2.55 10.06
C HIS A 376 -8.65 -3.02 11.49
N VAL A 377 -9.23 -2.18 12.34
CA VAL A 377 -9.52 -2.52 13.74
C VAL A 377 -11.01 -2.85 13.87
N GLN A 378 -11.33 -4.11 14.17
CA GLN A 378 -12.74 -4.53 14.28
C GLN A 378 -13.46 -3.77 15.41
N ASN A 379 -14.73 -3.42 15.14
CA ASN A 379 -15.63 -2.64 15.99
C ASN A 379 -15.25 -1.16 16.15
N THR A 380 -14.34 -0.65 15.32
CA THR A 380 -14.04 0.78 15.25
C THR A 380 -14.09 1.23 13.79
N SER A 381 -14.15 2.54 13.58
CA SER A 381 -13.96 3.14 12.25
C SER A 381 -12.49 3.40 11.91
N ILE A 382 -11.57 3.08 12.83
CA ILE A 382 -10.15 3.43 12.75
C ILE A 382 -9.35 2.35 12.04
N ASP A 383 -8.49 2.83 11.13
CA ASP A 383 -7.51 2.00 10.43
C ASP A 383 -6.09 2.49 10.75
N PHE A 384 -5.17 1.57 11.04
CA PHE A 384 -3.75 1.91 11.11
C PHE A 384 -3.09 1.66 9.77
N ARG A 385 -2.47 2.68 9.19
CA ARG A 385 -1.68 2.53 7.97
C ARG A 385 -0.20 2.70 8.29
N PHE A 386 0.59 1.68 8.04
CA PHE A 386 2.02 1.70 8.26
C PHE A 386 2.73 2.24 7.02
N ILE A 387 3.57 3.25 7.24
CA ILE A 387 4.24 4.04 6.20
C ILE A 387 5.75 4.03 6.46
N ASP A 388 6.51 3.87 5.37
CA ASP A 388 7.96 3.93 5.38
C ASP A 388 8.46 5.33 4.99
N SER A 389 8.93 6.11 5.95
CA SER A 389 9.39 7.48 5.70
C SER A 389 10.61 7.56 4.78
N PHE A 390 11.44 6.50 4.72
CA PHE A 390 12.64 6.45 3.86
C PHE A 390 12.28 6.52 2.37
N ARG A 391 11.06 6.11 1.99
CA ARG A 391 10.57 6.19 0.61
C ARG A 391 10.24 7.62 0.17
N PHE A 392 10.01 8.52 1.12
CA PHE A 392 9.79 9.95 0.85
C PHE A 392 11.09 10.73 0.98
N MET A 393 11.93 10.33 1.94
CA MET A 393 13.18 11.01 2.30
C MET A 393 14.28 9.95 2.43
N SER A 394 14.94 9.64 1.31
CA SER A 394 15.90 8.54 1.17
C SER A 394 17.29 8.88 1.73
N SER A 395 17.33 9.40 2.95
CA SER A 395 18.54 9.75 3.70
C SER A 395 18.38 9.33 5.15
N SER A 396 19.49 9.19 5.90
CA SER A 396 19.42 8.83 7.31
C SER A 396 18.74 9.91 8.16
N ILE A 397 18.16 9.53 9.29
CA ILE A 397 17.62 10.46 10.29
C ILE A 397 18.66 11.52 10.68
N ASP A 398 19.93 11.14 10.82
CA ASP A 398 21.01 12.07 11.16
C ASP A 398 21.14 13.19 10.11
N THR A 399 21.25 12.81 8.83
CA THR A 399 21.32 13.77 7.72
C THR A 399 20.07 14.63 7.64
N LEU A 400 18.88 14.03 7.76
CA LEU A 400 17.61 14.75 7.70
C LEU A 400 17.44 15.72 8.88
N SER A 401 17.88 15.34 10.07
CA SER A 401 17.85 16.19 11.26
C SER A 401 18.80 17.39 11.15
N SER A 402 19.90 17.24 10.40
CA SER A 402 20.88 18.31 10.16
C SER A 402 20.34 19.42 9.25
N TYR A 403 19.32 19.12 8.44
CA TYR A 403 18.66 20.10 7.58
C TYR A 403 17.61 20.94 8.31
N LEU A 404 17.25 20.56 9.55
CA LEU A 404 16.31 21.31 10.37
C LEU A 404 17.04 22.28 11.30
N ASP A 405 16.56 23.51 11.32
CA ASP A 405 16.94 24.49 12.32
C ASP A 405 16.41 24.10 13.71
N ASN A 406 17.04 24.62 14.76
CA ASN A 406 16.63 24.35 16.14
C ASN A 406 15.20 24.80 16.45
N GLU A 407 14.70 25.82 15.75
CA GLU A 407 13.33 26.33 15.86
C GLU A 407 12.30 25.37 15.27
N GLN A 408 12.72 24.52 14.32
CA GLN A 408 11.88 23.52 13.67
C GLN A 408 11.77 22.21 14.47
N LYS A 409 12.69 21.97 15.42
CA LYS A 409 12.74 20.78 16.28
C LYS A 409 11.86 20.93 17.52
N THR A 410 10.61 21.34 17.29
CA THR A 410 9.66 21.72 18.36
C THR A 410 9.25 20.54 19.24
N ILE A 411 9.10 19.35 18.64
CA ILE A 411 8.69 18.14 19.35
C ILE A 411 9.83 17.68 20.24
N THR A 412 11.05 17.62 19.72
CA THR A 412 12.25 17.30 20.49
C THR A 412 12.45 18.30 21.64
N ARG A 413 12.29 19.60 21.38
CA ARG A 413 12.39 20.66 22.40
C ARG A 413 11.42 20.46 23.55
N ALA A 414 10.16 20.09 23.25
CA ALA A 414 9.13 19.89 24.26
C ALA A 414 9.42 18.75 25.25
N HIS A 415 10.32 17.82 24.89
CA HIS A 415 10.73 16.69 25.72
C HIS A 415 12.06 16.94 26.45
N CYS A 416 12.64 18.13 26.33
CA CYS A 416 13.88 18.52 27.02
C CYS A 416 13.57 19.47 28.18
N ARG A 417 14.27 19.33 29.31
CA ARG A 417 14.07 20.19 30.50
C ARG A 417 14.74 21.54 30.34
N ASN A 418 15.84 21.60 29.60
CA ASN A 418 16.67 22.78 29.46
C ASN A 418 17.33 22.84 28.07
N ALA A 419 18.02 23.95 27.80
CA ALA A 419 18.66 24.18 26.51
C ALA A 419 19.87 23.27 26.25
N ASN A 420 20.57 22.83 27.30
CA ASN A 420 21.72 21.95 27.18
C ASN A 420 21.30 20.54 26.75
N GLU A 421 20.28 19.97 27.42
CA GLU A 421 19.67 18.70 27.02
C GLU A 421 19.20 18.75 25.57
N PHE A 422 18.48 19.81 25.19
CA PHE A 422 18.03 19.94 23.81
C PHE A 422 19.19 19.98 22.82
N HIS A 423 20.23 20.76 23.10
CA HIS A 423 21.40 20.84 22.22
C HIS A 423 22.00 19.45 21.96
N LEU A 424 22.08 18.61 22.99
CA LEU A 424 22.56 17.23 22.87
C LEU A 424 21.63 16.35 22.02
N LEU A 425 20.31 16.54 22.11
CA LEU A 425 19.32 15.73 21.38
C LEU A 425 18.98 16.26 19.98
N THR A 426 19.66 17.32 19.50
CA THR A 426 19.38 17.89 18.16
C THR A 426 19.90 17.07 16.99
N ARG A 427 20.78 16.10 17.24
CA ARG A 427 21.35 15.19 16.24
C ARG A 427 21.12 13.74 16.65
N LYS A 428 21.30 12.82 15.70
CA LYS A 428 21.20 11.39 16.01
C LYS A 428 22.29 11.00 17.01
N GLY A 429 21.89 10.24 18.03
CA GLY A 429 22.82 9.70 19.02
C GLY A 429 23.72 8.61 18.45
N VAL A 430 24.57 8.03 19.30
CA VAL A 430 25.49 6.96 18.93
C VAL A 430 25.20 5.75 19.81
N PHE A 431 25.08 4.56 19.24
CA PHE A 431 24.72 3.35 20.01
C PHE A 431 25.61 2.16 19.66
N PRO A 432 26.08 1.38 20.65
CA PRO A 432 26.99 0.27 20.43
C PRO A 432 26.21 -1.01 20.06
N TYR A 433 25.60 -1.05 18.87
CA TYR A 433 24.73 -2.15 18.42
C TYR A 433 25.36 -3.54 18.56
N ASP A 434 26.56 -3.74 18.01
CA ASP A 434 27.26 -5.04 18.02
C ASP A 434 27.69 -5.50 19.43
N TYR A 435 27.73 -4.59 20.40
CA TYR A 435 28.06 -4.89 21.80
C TYR A 435 26.84 -5.33 22.61
N VAL A 436 25.64 -4.84 22.28
CA VAL A 436 24.39 -5.19 22.95
C VAL A 436 23.86 -6.50 22.36
N ASP A 437 24.53 -7.60 22.71
CA ASP A 437 24.23 -8.96 22.24
C ASP A 437 23.47 -9.82 23.27
N SER A 438 23.20 -9.28 24.47
CA SER A 438 22.41 -9.94 25.51
C SER A 438 21.63 -8.95 26.39
N TRP A 439 20.65 -9.46 27.15
CA TRP A 439 19.88 -8.65 28.10
C TRP A 439 20.72 -8.14 29.27
N GLU A 440 21.72 -8.90 29.68
CA GLU A 440 22.61 -8.56 30.79
C GLU A 440 23.42 -7.29 30.49
N LYS A 441 23.79 -7.07 29.22
CA LYS A 441 24.47 -5.85 28.76
C LYS A 441 23.69 -4.58 29.08
N LEU A 442 22.35 -4.64 29.02
CA LEU A 442 21.50 -3.49 29.33
C LEU A 442 21.54 -3.10 30.83
N ASN A 443 22.01 -3.99 31.70
CA ASN A 443 22.17 -3.73 33.13
C ASN A 443 23.55 -3.17 33.50
N GLU A 444 24.47 -3.04 32.54
CA GLU A 444 25.78 -2.45 32.79
C GLU A 444 25.65 -0.99 33.23
N VAL A 445 26.38 -0.63 34.29
CA VAL A 445 26.27 0.66 34.99
C VAL A 445 27.27 1.72 34.52
N ALA A 446 28.01 1.42 33.45
CA ALA A 446 28.98 2.31 32.84
C ALA A 446 28.79 2.32 31.33
N LEU A 447 29.14 3.45 30.70
CA LEU A 447 29.19 3.53 29.25
C LEU A 447 30.32 2.58 28.76
N PRO A 448 30.05 1.70 27.79
CA PRO A 448 31.07 0.81 27.23
C PRO A 448 32.26 1.59 26.67
N SER A 449 33.43 0.96 26.61
CA SER A 449 34.61 1.58 26.01
C SER A 449 34.37 1.95 24.54
N ARG A 450 35.16 2.88 24.01
CA ARG A 450 35.09 3.30 22.61
C ARG A 450 35.17 2.13 21.62
N ASP A 451 36.00 1.12 21.91
CA ASP A 451 36.16 -0.06 21.07
C ASP A 451 34.86 -0.89 20.95
N ALA A 452 34.00 -0.86 21.97
CA ALA A 452 32.71 -1.53 21.96
C ALA A 452 31.70 -0.89 21.00
N PHE A 453 31.95 0.33 20.52
CA PHE A 453 31.12 1.01 19.52
C PHE A 453 31.49 0.66 18.07
N PHE A 454 32.41 -0.30 17.85
CA PHE A 454 32.77 -0.75 16.51
C PHE A 454 31.57 -1.38 15.79
N SER A 455 31.25 -0.90 14.59
CA SER A 455 30.17 -1.45 13.77
C SER A 455 30.71 -2.50 12.80
N GLN A 456 30.29 -3.76 12.94
CA GLN A 456 30.67 -4.81 11.98
C GLN A 456 30.05 -4.58 10.60
N LEU A 457 28.83 -4.04 10.57
CA LEU A 457 28.10 -3.76 9.33
C LEU A 457 28.82 -2.73 8.45
N LYS A 458 29.35 -1.67 9.06
CA LYS A 458 30.11 -0.63 8.35
C LYS A 458 31.61 -0.91 8.32
N ASN A 459 32.08 -1.84 9.15
CA ASN A 459 33.49 -2.10 9.40
C ASN A 459 34.25 -0.82 9.80
N GLU A 460 33.65 -0.05 10.71
CA GLU A 460 34.11 1.28 11.12
C GLU A 460 34.06 1.43 12.65
N ALA A 461 35.08 2.08 13.20
CA ALA A 461 35.11 2.50 14.60
C ALA A 461 34.39 3.84 14.77
N VAL A 462 33.83 4.07 15.96
CA VAL A 462 33.24 5.38 16.31
C VAL A 462 34.31 6.48 16.32
N SER A 463 33.93 7.67 15.84
CA SER A 463 34.79 8.85 15.91
C SER A 463 34.99 9.31 17.37
N GLU A 464 36.07 10.03 17.64
CA GLU A 464 36.31 10.58 19.00
C GLU A 464 35.21 11.56 19.41
N ALA A 465 34.80 12.44 18.50
CA ALA A 465 33.74 13.41 18.74
C ALA A 465 32.39 12.73 19.05
N ASP A 466 32.07 11.64 18.35
CA ASP A 466 30.83 10.89 18.57
C ASP A 466 30.84 10.13 19.91
N TYR A 467 31.99 9.56 20.29
CA TYR A 467 32.14 8.93 21.60
C TYR A 467 32.12 9.95 22.74
N GLU A 468 32.76 11.11 22.58
CA GLU A 468 32.69 12.21 23.54
C GLU A 468 31.25 12.72 23.68
N HIS A 469 30.51 12.81 22.58
CA HIS A 469 29.08 13.12 22.60
C HIS A 469 28.28 12.09 23.42
N ALA A 470 28.55 10.79 23.26
CA ALA A 470 27.92 9.75 24.08
C ALA A 470 28.24 9.91 25.58
N ASN A 471 29.48 10.27 25.94
CA ASN A 471 29.87 10.56 27.33
C ASN A 471 29.14 11.80 27.89
N ASN A 472 28.99 12.84 27.06
CA ASN A 472 28.25 14.04 27.43
C ASN A 472 26.77 13.75 27.68
N ILE A 473 26.14 12.90 26.84
CA ILE A 473 24.77 12.43 27.07
C ILE A 473 24.69 11.63 28.37
N TRP A 474 25.57 10.64 28.56
CA TRP A 474 25.59 9.81 29.76
C TRP A 474 25.65 10.64 31.04
N SER A 475 26.54 11.64 31.06
CA SER A 475 26.74 12.51 32.21
C SER A 475 25.58 13.51 32.39
N THR A 476 25.15 14.19 31.32
CA THR A 476 24.14 15.26 31.38
C THR A 476 22.77 14.73 31.79
N PHE A 477 22.39 13.54 31.31
CA PHE A 477 21.11 12.90 31.65
C PHE A 477 21.21 11.99 32.88
N GLU A 478 22.35 12.00 33.59
CA GLU A 478 22.60 11.22 34.81
C GLU A 478 22.31 9.72 34.66
N ILE A 479 22.63 9.16 33.50
CA ILE A 479 22.29 7.80 33.10
C ILE A 479 22.97 6.79 34.01
N LYS A 480 22.21 5.80 34.49
CA LYS A 480 22.68 4.78 35.43
C LYS A 480 22.94 3.43 34.80
N THR A 481 22.28 3.11 33.69
CA THR A 481 22.47 1.83 32.99
C THR A 481 22.48 1.98 31.48
N LEU A 482 23.12 1.05 30.78
CA LEU A 482 23.11 1.01 29.31
C LEU A 482 21.69 0.87 28.75
N GLY A 483 20.78 0.23 29.48
CA GLY A 483 19.36 0.23 29.16
C GLY A 483 18.76 1.64 29.15
N GLN A 484 19.00 2.45 30.18
CA GLN A 484 18.51 3.84 30.20
C GLN A 484 19.11 4.68 29.07
N TYR A 485 20.38 4.42 28.70
CA TYR A 485 21.00 5.02 27.52
C TYR A 485 20.26 4.64 26.24
N SER A 486 19.94 3.36 26.07
CA SER A 486 19.15 2.87 24.94
C SER A 486 17.75 3.48 24.88
N ASP A 487 17.06 3.63 26.02
CA ASP A 487 15.73 4.26 26.05
C ASP A 487 15.78 5.72 25.59
N LEU A 488 16.80 6.47 26.02
CA LEU A 488 17.01 7.86 25.59
C LEU A 488 17.40 7.95 24.12
N TYR A 489 18.25 7.03 23.65
CA TYR A 489 18.63 6.91 22.25
C TYR A 489 17.39 6.73 21.37
N LEU A 490 16.57 5.72 21.69
CA LEU A 490 15.36 5.39 20.96
C LEU A 490 14.32 6.52 21.02
N MET A 491 14.17 7.17 22.18
CA MET A 491 13.33 8.37 22.30
C MET A 491 13.80 9.46 21.34
N THR A 492 15.10 9.72 21.28
CA THR A 492 15.68 10.76 20.41
C THR A 492 15.39 10.48 18.94
N ASP A 493 15.58 9.23 18.50
CA ASP A 493 15.31 8.83 17.11
C ASP A 493 13.83 9.02 16.73
N VAL A 494 12.91 8.62 17.61
CA VAL A 494 11.46 8.82 17.40
C VAL A 494 11.07 10.30 17.35
N LEU A 495 11.58 11.12 18.27
CA LEU A 495 11.24 12.54 18.32
C LEU A 495 11.83 13.32 17.13
N LEU A 496 13.07 13.02 16.74
CA LEU A 496 13.67 13.60 15.54
C LEU A 496 12.91 13.17 14.29
N LEU A 497 12.53 11.89 14.16
CA LEU A 497 11.69 11.43 13.06
C LEU A 497 10.36 12.19 13.00
N ALA A 498 9.73 12.44 14.15
CA ALA A 498 8.51 13.23 14.22
C ALA A 498 8.73 14.67 13.74
N ASP A 499 9.77 15.36 14.21
CA ASP A 499 10.12 16.72 13.77
C ASP A 499 10.39 16.77 12.26
N ILE A 500 11.19 15.84 11.73
CA ILE A 500 11.52 15.73 10.30
C ILE A 500 10.24 15.57 9.48
N PHE A 501 9.37 14.63 9.85
CA PHE A 501 8.21 14.28 9.04
C PHE A 501 7.05 15.28 9.20
N GLU A 502 6.91 15.98 10.34
CA GLU A 502 5.99 17.12 10.46
C GLU A 502 6.45 18.31 9.60
N ASN A 503 7.75 18.65 9.59
CA ASN A 503 8.27 19.72 8.73
C ASN A 503 8.11 19.39 7.24
N PHE A 504 8.38 18.13 6.85
CA PHE A 504 8.13 17.63 5.49
C PHE A 504 6.64 17.75 5.12
N ARG A 505 5.75 17.37 6.03
CA ARG A 505 4.29 17.48 5.84
C ARG A 505 3.83 18.92 5.67
N ASP A 506 4.30 19.84 6.51
CA ASP A 506 3.91 21.24 6.42
C ASP A 506 4.41 21.86 5.11
N THR A 507 5.60 21.47 4.66
CA THR A 507 6.09 21.83 3.33
C THR A 507 5.21 21.28 2.22
N CYS A 508 4.77 20.02 2.29
CA CYS A 508 3.86 19.42 1.31
C CYS A 508 2.49 20.10 1.29
N LEU A 509 1.92 20.44 2.45
CA LEU A 509 0.65 21.15 2.55
C LEU A 509 0.74 22.57 2.01
N ARG A 510 1.86 23.27 2.25
CA ARG A 510 2.07 24.62 1.70
C ARG A 510 2.26 24.61 0.18
N THR A 511 3.04 23.65 -0.34
CA THR A 511 3.43 23.61 -1.75
C THR A 511 2.39 22.91 -2.63
N TYR A 512 1.93 21.73 -2.22
CA TYR A 512 1.04 20.87 -3.01
C TYR A 512 -0.41 20.90 -2.51
N ARG A 513 -0.66 21.44 -1.31
CA ARG A 513 -1.95 21.37 -0.62
C ARG A 513 -2.44 19.95 -0.41
N LEU A 514 -1.52 18.99 -0.30
CA LEU A 514 -1.80 17.59 -0.07
C LEU A 514 -1.04 17.12 1.16
N ASP A 515 -1.71 16.32 1.99
CA ASP A 515 -1.06 15.65 3.10
C ASP A 515 -0.36 14.38 2.60
N PRO A 516 0.98 14.26 2.74
CA PRO A 516 1.73 13.08 2.29
C PRO A 516 1.34 11.79 3.03
N ARG A 517 0.58 11.90 4.13
CA ARG A 517 0.09 10.75 4.91
C ARG A 517 -1.18 10.13 4.34
N ASN A 518 -1.78 10.76 3.33
CA ASN A 518 -3.00 10.23 2.73
C ASN A 518 -2.72 9.03 1.80
N PRO A 519 -3.67 8.08 1.72
CA PRO A 519 -3.44 6.76 1.11
C PRO A 519 -2.93 6.71 -0.33
N ASN A 520 -3.07 7.81 -1.07
CA ASN A 520 -2.81 7.90 -2.50
C ASN A 520 -1.51 8.64 -2.84
N PHE A 521 -0.75 9.13 -1.84
CA PHE A 521 0.47 9.90 -2.08
C PHE A 521 1.68 9.01 -2.46
N GLU A 522 1.75 7.77 -1.94
CA GLU A 522 2.82 6.80 -2.27
C GLU A 522 2.85 6.36 -3.75
N GLY A 523 1.79 6.60 -4.52
CA GLY A 523 1.79 6.32 -5.96
C GLY A 523 2.41 7.43 -6.81
N ILE A 524 2.76 8.56 -6.18
CA ILE A 524 3.28 9.78 -6.83
C ILE A 524 4.80 9.90 -6.63
N VAL A 525 5.36 9.30 -5.56
CA VAL A 525 6.78 9.35 -5.20
C VAL A 525 7.55 8.13 -5.70
#